data_AF-A0A815SMJ3-F1
#
_entry.id   AF-A0A815SMJ3-F1
#
_cell.length_a   1.000
_cell.length_b   1.000
_cell.length_c   1.000
_cell.angle_alpha   90.00
_cell.angle_beta   90.00
_cell.angle_gamma   90.00
#
_symmetry.space_group_name_H-M   'P 1'
#
loop_
_entity.id
_entity.type
_entity.pdbx_description
1 polymer ?
#
loop_
_entity_poly.entity_id
_entity_poly.type
_entity_poly.pdbx_seq_one_letter_code
_entity_poly.pdbx_strand_id
1 'polypeptide(L)'
;APFFGAQKTDCGEWIAIPERMPDNWVKRETPYSLVDIIGQVLKLYLPYPVLFGGNTGQPNTFIADPQQLSTNNQTVNGTACFIYQAILSVTPSEVDPVVIIPASVLSYIIDKLDPIFGTQFGCPSTKFKLP
;
A
#
# COMPACT_ATOMS: atom_id res chain seq x y z
N ALA A 1 -3.55 0.27 -12.30
CA ALA A 1 -4.76 -0.49 -12.66
C ALA A 1 -5.98 0.42 -12.51
N PRO A 2 -6.90 0.47 -13.48
CA PRO A 2 -8.13 1.23 -13.31
C PRO A 2 -9.10 0.44 -12.42
N PHE A 3 -9.59 1.05 -11.35
CA PHE A 3 -10.46 0.39 -10.36
C PHE A 3 -11.91 0.26 -10.90
N PHE A 4 -12.33 1.16 -11.80
CA PHE A 4 -13.66 1.17 -12.43
C PHE A 4 -13.61 1.27 -13.96
N GLY A 5 -12.47 0.94 -14.57
CA GLY A 5 -12.24 1.11 -16.01
C GLY A 5 -12.35 -0.15 -16.84
N ALA A 6 -13.01 -1.20 -16.35
CA ALA A 6 -13.18 -2.46 -17.07
C ALA A 6 -14.64 -2.91 -17.06
N GLN A 7 -15.14 -3.35 -18.22
CA GLN A 7 -16.49 -3.90 -18.39
C GLN A 7 -16.42 -5.24 -19.12
N LYS A 8 -17.19 -6.22 -18.66
CA LYS A 8 -17.39 -7.49 -19.38
C LYS A 8 -18.49 -7.32 -20.41
N THR A 9 -18.21 -7.64 -21.66
CA THR A 9 -19.17 -7.65 -22.77
C THR A 9 -20.06 -8.88 -22.71
N ASP A 10 -21.16 -8.86 -23.46
CA ASP A 10 -22.10 -9.99 -23.56
C ASP A 10 -21.44 -11.27 -24.13
N CYS A 11 -20.39 -11.11 -24.94
CA CYS A 11 -19.58 -12.20 -25.50
C CYS A 11 -18.53 -12.73 -24.51
N GLY A 12 -18.43 -12.13 -23.31
CA GLY A 12 -17.51 -12.56 -22.25
C GLY A 12 -16.12 -11.91 -22.29
N GLU A 13 -15.83 -11.05 -23.26
CA GLU A 13 -14.57 -10.30 -23.36
C GLU A 13 -14.56 -9.10 -22.39
N TRP A 14 -13.37 -8.72 -21.93
CA TRP A 14 -13.17 -7.54 -21.08
C TRP A 14 -12.67 -6.37 -21.92
N ILE A 15 -13.39 -5.25 -21.87
CA ILE A 15 -13.02 -4.00 -22.55
C ILE A 15 -12.66 -2.91 -21.55
N ALA A 16 -11.77 -2.02 -21.97
CA ALA A 16 -11.47 -0.80 -21.22
C ALA A 16 -12.61 0.21 -21.42
N ILE A 17 -13.11 0.77 -20.32
CA ILE A 17 -14.10 1.85 -20.32
C ILE A 17 -13.54 3.06 -19.55
N PRO A 18 -14.01 4.29 -19.83
CA PRO A 18 -13.64 5.43 -19.01
C PRO A 18 -14.04 5.20 -17.55
N GLU A 19 -13.12 5.48 -16.62
CA GLU A 19 -13.45 5.44 -15.19
C GLU A 19 -14.50 6.52 -14.89
N ARG A 20 -15.67 6.07 -14.42
CA ARG A 20 -16.74 6.95 -13.97
C ARG A 20 -17.30 6.44 -12.66
N MET A 21 -17.67 7.38 -11.79
CA MET A 21 -18.48 7.05 -10.62
C MET A 21 -19.81 6.44 -11.13
N PRO A 22 -20.34 5.41 -10.45
CA PRO A 22 -21.65 4.86 -10.79
C PRO A 22 -22.74 5.93 -10.75
N ASP A 23 -23.80 5.72 -11.51
CA ASP A 23 -24.98 6.60 -11.46
C ASP A 23 -25.55 6.65 -10.04
N ASN A 24 -25.93 7.84 -9.58
CA ASN A 24 -26.41 8.14 -8.23
C ASN A 24 -25.40 7.84 -7.10
N TRP A 25 -24.11 7.68 -7.41
CA TRP A 25 -23.09 7.59 -6.39
C TRP A 25 -22.96 8.93 -5.65
N VAL A 26 -23.04 8.88 -4.33
CA VAL A 26 -22.80 10.03 -3.46
C VAL A 26 -21.56 9.78 -2.62
N LYS A 27 -20.78 10.83 -2.39
CA LYS A 27 -19.67 10.75 -1.43
C LYS A 27 -20.22 10.42 -0.04
N ARG A 28 -19.43 9.72 0.76
CA ARG A 28 -19.75 9.50 2.17
C ARG A 28 -19.85 10.85 2.90
N GLU A 29 -20.81 10.95 3.81
CA GLU A 29 -20.98 12.12 4.67
C GLU A 29 -19.76 12.34 5.58
N THR A 30 -19.34 11.27 6.27
CA THR A 30 -18.11 11.28 7.08
C THR A 30 -16.93 10.73 6.27
N PRO A 31 -15.88 11.51 6.01
CA PRO A 31 -14.67 11.02 5.34
C PRO A 31 -13.98 9.94 6.16
N TYR A 32 -13.31 8.99 5.50
CA TYR A 32 -12.38 8.10 6.20
C TYR A 32 -11.05 8.80 6.45
N SER A 33 -10.59 8.69 7.69
CA SER A 33 -9.21 8.96 8.06
C SER A 33 -8.30 7.78 7.67
N LEU A 34 -6.99 7.99 7.73
CA LEU A 34 -6.02 6.90 7.53
C LEU A 34 -6.19 5.79 8.57
N VAL A 35 -6.55 6.14 9.81
CA VAL A 35 -6.85 5.19 10.88
C VAL A 35 -8.03 4.29 10.50
N ASP A 36 -9.10 4.88 9.94
CA ASP A 36 -10.27 4.13 9.48
C ASP A 36 -9.91 3.16 8.36
N ILE A 37 -9.10 3.62 7.39
CA ILE A 37 -8.64 2.80 6.26
C ILE A 37 -7.84 1.59 6.77
N ILE A 38 -6.86 1.81 7.64
CA ILE A 38 -6.05 0.72 8.22
C ILE A 38 -6.92 -0.25 9.00
N GLY A 39 -7.89 0.26 9.76
CA GLY A 39 -8.87 -0.57 10.45
C GLY A 39 -9.69 -1.44 9.49
N GLN A 40 -10.11 -0.92 8.34
CA GLN A 40 -10.83 -1.69 7.32
C GLN A 40 -9.94 -2.74 6.64
N VAL A 41 -8.67 -2.42 6.37
CA VAL A 41 -7.69 -3.39 5.83
C VAL A 41 -7.53 -4.56 6.79
N LEU A 42 -7.36 -4.29 8.10
CA LEU A 42 -7.28 -5.33 9.11
C LEU A 42 -8.54 -6.19 9.19
N LYS A 43 -9.73 -5.57 9.13
CA LYS A 43 -11.00 -6.31 9.10
C LYS A 43 -11.13 -7.26 7.91
N LEU A 44 -10.60 -6.87 6.75
CA LEU A 44 -10.60 -7.71 5.56
C LEU A 44 -9.57 -8.84 5.64
N TYR A 45 -8.38 -8.55 6.17
CA TYR A 45 -7.24 -9.46 6.15
C TYR A 45 -7.25 -10.50 7.27
N LEU A 46 -7.60 -10.10 8.50
CA LEU A 46 -7.52 -10.97 9.68
C LEU A 46 -8.37 -12.25 9.62
N PRO A 47 -9.54 -12.29 8.95
CA PRO A 47 -10.31 -13.53 8.80
C PRO A 47 -9.59 -14.61 7.97
N TYR A 48 -8.77 -14.21 7.00
CA TYR A 48 -8.06 -15.12 6.09
C TYR A 48 -6.65 -14.56 5.77
N PRO A 49 -5.72 -14.60 6.76
CA PRO A 49 -4.41 -14.01 6.57
C PRO A 49 -3.61 -14.81 5.52
N VAL A 50 -3.00 -14.10 4.58
CA VAL A 50 -2.13 -14.67 3.55
C VAL A 50 -0.78 -13.96 3.59
N LEU A 51 0.30 -14.71 3.35
CA LEU A 51 1.64 -14.11 3.33
C LEU A 51 1.73 -13.08 2.20
N PHE A 52 2.33 -11.92 2.51
CA PHE A 52 2.75 -10.94 1.53
C PHE A 52 4.02 -11.42 0.82
N GLY A 53 4.19 -11.10 -0.45
CA GLY A 53 5.36 -11.55 -1.20
C GLY A 53 5.14 -11.49 -2.69
N GLY A 54 5.98 -12.18 -3.44
CA GLY A 54 5.94 -12.16 -4.90
C GLY A 54 6.43 -13.45 -5.51
N ASN A 55 6.05 -13.67 -6.77
CA ASN A 55 6.58 -14.76 -7.58
C ASN A 55 8.00 -14.41 -8.05
N THR A 56 8.91 -15.37 -8.01
CA THR A 56 10.30 -15.21 -8.46
C THR A 56 10.46 -15.56 -9.94
N GLY A 57 10.05 -14.62 -10.81
CA GLY A 57 10.32 -14.67 -12.25
C GLY A 57 9.57 -15.74 -13.06
N GLN A 58 8.76 -16.59 -12.40
CA GLN A 58 7.91 -17.59 -13.03
C GLN A 58 6.57 -17.67 -12.30
N PRO A 59 5.48 -18.11 -12.95
CA PRO A 59 4.25 -18.43 -12.24
C PRO A 59 4.50 -19.51 -11.17
N ASN A 60 3.77 -19.44 -10.06
CA ASN A 60 3.80 -20.42 -8.96
C ASN A 60 5.14 -20.54 -8.20
N THR A 61 5.97 -19.49 -8.21
CA THR A 61 7.23 -19.45 -7.45
C THR A 61 7.19 -18.42 -6.32
N PHE A 62 6.05 -18.37 -5.63
CA PHE A 62 5.80 -17.40 -4.56
C PHE A 62 6.83 -17.56 -3.44
N ILE A 63 7.50 -16.44 -3.13
CA ILE A 63 8.35 -16.31 -1.95
C ILE A 63 7.72 -15.23 -1.07
N ALA A 64 7.50 -15.59 0.20
CA ALA A 64 7.05 -14.66 1.22
C ALA A 64 8.14 -13.63 1.50
N ASP A 65 7.76 -12.36 1.63
CA ASP A 65 8.68 -11.32 2.07
C ASP A 65 9.14 -11.63 3.51
N PRO A 66 10.44 -11.74 3.81
CA PRO A 66 10.90 -11.98 5.18
C PRO A 66 10.46 -10.90 6.17
N GLN A 67 10.16 -9.69 5.69
CA GLN A 67 9.54 -8.61 6.46
C GLN A 67 8.01 -8.75 6.37
N GLN A 68 7.44 -9.83 6.93
CA GLN A 68 5.98 -9.96 7.03
C GLN A 68 5.41 -9.10 8.16
N LEU A 69 4.15 -8.71 8.01
CA LEU A 69 3.29 -8.38 9.14
C LEU A 69 3.18 -9.63 10.02
N SER A 70 3.80 -9.61 11.21
CA SER A 70 3.61 -10.66 12.21
C SER A 70 2.12 -10.91 12.41
N THR A 71 1.67 -12.17 12.32
CA THR A 71 0.28 -12.55 12.62
C THR A 71 -0.02 -12.47 14.12
N ASN A 72 1.03 -12.45 14.94
CA ASN A 72 0.92 -12.24 16.37
C ASN A 72 0.92 -10.73 16.67
N ASN A 73 -0.14 -10.24 17.31
CA ASN A 73 -0.28 -8.87 17.82
C ASN A 73 -0.43 -7.75 16.76
N GLN A 74 -1.33 -7.95 15.79
CA GLN A 74 -1.67 -6.92 14.79
C GLN A 74 -2.55 -5.82 15.40
N THR A 75 -1.93 -4.70 15.75
CA THR A 75 -2.61 -3.47 16.16
C THR A 75 -2.66 -2.48 15.00
N VAL A 76 -3.61 -1.55 15.02
CA VAL A 76 -3.69 -0.47 14.01
C VAL A 76 -2.37 0.27 13.87
N ASN A 77 -1.68 0.56 14.98
CA ASN A 77 -0.38 1.22 14.96
C ASN A 77 0.71 0.31 14.39
N GLY A 78 0.78 -0.95 14.80
CA GLY A 78 1.75 -1.91 14.27
C GLY A 78 1.62 -2.09 12.75
N THR A 79 0.38 -2.17 12.26
CA THR A 79 0.07 -2.26 10.82
C THR A 79 0.38 -0.97 10.08
N ALA A 80 0.09 0.20 10.68
CA ALA A 80 0.48 1.49 10.12
C ALA A 80 2.00 1.59 9.95
N CYS A 81 2.76 1.17 10.95
CA CYS A 81 4.22 1.21 10.90
C CYS A 81 4.80 0.19 9.93
N PHE A 82 4.18 -0.98 9.81
CA PHE A 82 4.54 -1.94 8.78
C PHE A 82 4.36 -1.36 7.37
N ILE A 83 3.19 -0.78 7.07
CA ILE A 83 2.91 -0.13 5.79
C ILE A 83 3.92 1.00 5.55
N TYR A 84 4.23 1.77 6.59
CA TYR A 84 5.23 2.83 6.48
C TYR A 84 6.61 2.30 6.09
N GLN A 85 7.08 1.20 6.71
CA GLN A 85 8.33 0.56 6.33
C GLN A 85 8.28 -0.03 4.92
N ALA A 86 7.16 -0.67 4.54
CA ALA A 86 6.98 -1.24 3.20
C ALA A 86 7.05 -0.16 2.10
N ILE A 87 6.41 1.00 2.31
CA ILE A 87 6.47 2.13 1.37
C ILE A 87 7.91 2.61 1.19
N LEU A 88 8.70 2.62 2.27
CA LEU A 88 10.08 3.09 2.25
C LEU A 88 11.10 2.04 1.80
N SER A 89 10.79 0.74 1.95
CA SER A 89 11.65 -0.37 1.51
C SER A 89 11.46 -0.67 0.03
N VAL A 90 10.31 -0.33 -0.54
CA VAL A 90 10.04 -0.41 -1.97
C VAL A 90 10.69 0.80 -2.66
N THR A 91 11.92 0.61 -3.14
CA THR A 91 12.32 1.29 -4.38
C THR A 91 11.27 0.85 -5.41
N PRO A 92 10.41 1.74 -5.93
CA PRO A 92 9.40 1.31 -6.87
C PRO A 92 10.15 0.71 -8.05
N SER A 93 9.91 -0.56 -8.36
CA SER A 93 10.54 -1.24 -9.50
C SER A 93 10.05 -0.66 -10.83
N GLU A 94 9.04 0.22 -10.79
CA GLU A 94 8.64 1.12 -11.86
C GLU A 94 9.64 2.28 -12.08
N VAL A 95 10.47 2.60 -11.09
CA VAL A 95 11.65 3.47 -11.24
C VAL A 95 12.83 2.55 -11.53
N ASP A 96 13.07 2.34 -12.82
CA ASP A 96 14.20 1.65 -13.46
C ASP A 96 15.46 1.53 -12.55
N PRO A 97 16.19 0.40 -12.51
CA PRO A 97 17.46 0.25 -11.79
C PRO A 97 18.54 1.34 -12.06
N VAL A 98 18.32 2.21 -13.03
CA VAL A 98 19.17 3.37 -13.37
C VAL A 98 18.91 4.59 -12.47
N VAL A 99 17.74 4.70 -11.83
CA VAL A 99 17.41 5.86 -11.00
C VAL A 99 17.76 5.57 -9.55
N ILE A 100 19.00 5.89 -9.19
CA ILE A 100 19.34 6.15 -7.79
C ILE A 100 18.40 7.27 -7.34
N ILE A 101 17.39 6.96 -6.52
CA ILE A 101 16.54 7.99 -5.91
C ILE A 101 17.48 8.90 -5.11
N PRO A 102 17.64 10.18 -5.47
CA PRO A 102 18.55 11.06 -4.76
C PRO A 102 18.12 11.15 -3.29
N ALA A 103 19.08 11.23 -2.38
CA ALA A 103 18.80 11.35 -0.95
C ALA A 103 17.83 12.50 -0.64
N SER A 104 17.87 13.60 -1.41
CA SER A 104 16.94 14.72 -1.30
C SER A 104 15.48 14.37 -1.64
N VAL A 105 15.25 13.49 -2.61
CA VAL A 105 13.90 13.01 -2.98
C VAL A 105 13.37 12.06 -1.90
N LEU A 106 14.23 11.16 -1.41
CA LEU A 106 13.88 10.27 -0.30
C LEU A 106 13.56 11.06 0.97
N SER A 107 14.40 12.05 1.33
CA SER A 107 14.14 12.95 2.46
C SER A 107 12.83 13.73 2.29
N TYR A 108 12.53 14.21 1.08
CA TYR A 108 11.26 14.87 0.80
C TYR A 108 10.06 13.94 1.03
N ILE A 109 10.14 12.69 0.57
CA ILE A 109 9.08 11.69 0.78
C ILE A 109 8.91 11.42 2.29
N ILE A 110 10.02 11.20 3.01
CA ILE A 110 10.01 10.98 4.47
C ILE A 110 9.39 12.19 5.18
N ASP A 111 9.76 13.43 4.82
CA ASP A 111 9.20 14.63 5.46
C ASP A 111 7.69 14.81 5.21
N LYS A 112 7.14 14.22 4.14
CA LYS A 112 5.69 14.18 3.91
C LYS A 112 5.00 13.06 4.67
N LEU A 113 5.66 11.92 4.85
CA LEU A 113 5.09 10.73 5.49
C LEU A 113 5.25 10.73 7.03
N ASP A 114 6.34 11.27 7.57
CA ASP A 114 6.62 11.33 9.02
C ASP A 114 5.51 12.03 9.81
N PRO A 115 4.94 13.18 9.36
CA PRO A 115 3.81 13.79 10.06
C PRO A 115 2.58 12.89 10.10
N ILE A 116 2.39 12.04 9.08
CA ILE A 116 1.24 11.15 8.97
C ILE A 116 1.47 9.90 9.83
N PHE A 117 2.61 9.22 9.67
CA PHE A 117 2.88 7.93 10.33
C PHE A 117 3.56 8.08 11.70
N GLY A 118 4.50 9.01 11.83
CA GLY A 118 5.22 9.27 13.07
C GLY A 118 4.34 9.89 14.15
N THR A 119 3.51 10.89 13.82
CA THR A 119 2.68 11.57 14.85
C THR A 119 1.38 10.84 15.16
N GLN A 120 0.71 10.25 14.16
CA GLN A 120 -0.60 9.59 14.38
C GLN A 120 -0.47 8.16 14.89
N PHE A 121 0.60 7.45 14.52
CA PHE A 121 0.76 6.02 14.84
C PHE A 121 2.00 5.70 15.68
N GLY A 122 2.85 6.70 15.96
CA GLY A 122 4.08 6.52 16.76
C GLY A 122 5.16 5.72 16.03
N CYS A 123 5.13 5.69 14.70
CA CYS A 123 6.09 4.90 13.93
C CYS A 123 7.49 5.48 14.04
N PRO A 124 8.54 4.63 14.20
CA PRO A 124 9.91 5.10 14.23
C PRO A 124 10.25 5.88 12.96
N SER A 125 10.78 7.08 13.11
CA SER A 125 11.24 7.88 11.98
C SER A 125 12.38 7.15 11.28
N THR A 126 12.25 6.92 9.99
CA THR A 126 13.28 6.30 9.15
C THR A 126 14.32 7.30 8.66
N LYS A 127 14.38 8.53 9.24
CA LYS A 127 15.32 9.58 8.84
C LYS A 127 16.70 8.98 8.69
N PHE A 128 17.11 8.81 7.43
CA PHE A 128 18.44 8.37 7.09
C PHE A 128 19.40 9.39 7.70
N LYS A 129 20.14 8.96 8.72
CA LYS A 129 21.26 9.72 9.22
C LYS A 129 22.34 9.58 8.14
N LEU A 130 22.39 10.55 7.23
CA LEU A 130 23.53 10.67 6.33
C LEU A 130 24.79 10.81 7.21
N PRO A 131 25.88 10.08 6.91
CA PRO A 131 27.17 10.31 7.57
C PRO A 131 27.63 11.76 7.41
#